data_AF-A0A416CRI6-F1
#
_entry.id   AF-A0A416CRI6-F1
#
_cell.length_a   1.000
_cell.length_b   1.000
_cell.length_c   1.000
_cell.angle_alpha   90.00
_cell.angle_beta   90.00
_cell.angle_gamma   90.00
#
_symmetry.space_group_name_H-M   'P 1'
#
loop_
_entity.id
_entity.type
_entity.pdbx_description
1 polymer ?
#
loop_
_entity_poly.entity_id
_entity_poly.type
_entity_poly.pdbx_seq_one_letter_code
_entity_poly.pdbx_strand_id
1 'polypeptide(L)'
;MKVSIELSPEYRIPYAVIYADKITDEIQKIMESFSRQETPITVLQNEENLVVLQPEEIYMVRVEAGDTILFGKCSKYRSRKRLYELEKQLGKQFMQISKSTLVNLSYLDSIEAGFNGTLLLKLKNGCKDYVSRKYLPEFKKYLGL
;
A
#
# COMPACT_ATOMS: atom_id res chain seq x y z
N MET A 1 4.65 5.49 -24.50
CA MET A 1 3.83 6.73 -24.37
C MET A 1 4.70 7.96 -24.59
N LYS A 2 4.25 8.96 -25.36
CA LYS A 2 4.91 10.28 -25.45
C LYS A 2 4.19 11.21 -24.46
N VAL A 3 4.94 11.86 -23.57
CA VAL A 3 4.38 12.77 -22.56
C VAL A 3 4.83 14.19 -22.89
N SER A 4 3.88 15.12 -22.97
CA SER A 4 4.12 16.55 -23.10
C SER A 4 3.65 17.26 -21.84
N ILE A 5 4.47 18.17 -21.32
CA ILE A 5 4.15 18.99 -20.15
C ILE A 5 4.20 20.45 -20.61
N GLU A 6 3.11 21.17 -20.39
CA GLU A 6 3.03 22.61 -20.65
C GLU A 6 2.96 23.36 -19.32
N LEU A 7 3.84 24.36 -19.16
CA LEU A 7 3.88 25.22 -17.99
C LEU A 7 3.47 26.62 -18.42
N SER A 8 2.38 27.13 -17.86
CA SER A 8 1.88 28.48 -18.10
C SER A 8 1.33 29.08 -16.80
N PRO A 9 1.54 30.37 -16.51
CA PRO A 9 0.91 31.07 -15.41
C PRO A 9 -0.64 31.10 -15.48
N GLU A 10 -1.20 30.79 -16.65
CA GLU A 10 -2.65 30.73 -16.88
C GLU A 10 -3.29 29.50 -16.21
N TYR A 11 -2.52 28.44 -15.99
CA TYR A 11 -3.00 27.20 -15.37
C TYR A 11 -2.91 27.30 -13.83
N ARG A 12 -3.89 27.98 -13.22
CA ARG A 12 -3.97 28.17 -11.76
C ARG A 12 -4.36 26.91 -10.97
N ILE A 13 -5.12 26.01 -11.61
CA ILE A 13 -5.51 24.72 -11.04
C ILE A 13 -4.90 23.64 -11.93
N PRO A 14 -4.09 22.71 -11.39
CA PRO A 14 -3.53 21.62 -12.18
C PRO A 14 -4.65 20.75 -12.75
N TYR A 15 -4.62 20.52 -14.06
CA TYR A 15 -5.50 19.57 -14.73
C TYR A 15 -4.71 18.77 -15.77
N ALA A 16 -5.18 17.58 -16.10
CA ALA A 16 -4.57 16.71 -17.10
C ALA A 16 -5.60 16.36 -18.18
N VAL A 17 -5.17 16.37 -19.44
CA VAL A 17 -5.97 15.93 -20.60
C VAL A 17 -5.24 14.77 -21.26
N ILE A 18 -5.94 13.64 -21.45
CA ILE A 18 -5.39 12.44 -22.07
C ILE A 18 -6.07 12.27 -23.44
N TYR A 19 -5.29 12.36 -24.52
CA TYR A 19 -5.76 12.09 -25.88
C TYR A 19 -5.43 10.66 -26.28
N ALA A 20 -6.45 9.88 -26.65
CA ALA A 20 -6.28 8.49 -27.08
C ALA A 20 -7.42 8.03 -27.99
N ASP A 21 -7.12 7.08 -28.88
CA ASP A 21 -8.09 6.44 -29.78
C ASP A 21 -9.12 5.57 -29.02
N LYS A 22 -8.68 4.94 -27.92
CA LYS A 22 -9.53 4.13 -27.03
C LYS A 22 -8.95 4.05 -25.62
N ILE A 23 -9.79 3.71 -24.65
CA ILE A 23 -9.35 3.38 -23.29
C ILE A 23 -8.62 2.03 -23.34
N THR A 24 -7.30 2.08 -23.15
CA THR A 24 -6.44 0.90 -23.00
C THR A 24 -6.17 0.63 -21.52
N ASP A 25 -5.65 -0.55 -21.19
CA ASP A 25 -5.20 -0.88 -19.82
C ASP A 25 -4.18 0.13 -19.28
N GLU A 26 -3.35 0.70 -20.17
CA GLU A 26 -2.35 1.71 -19.82
C GLU A 26 -3.03 3.03 -19.40
N ILE A 27 -4.09 3.45 -20.11
CA ILE A 27 -4.88 4.64 -19.77
C ILE A 27 -5.70 4.42 -18.51
N GLN A 28 -6.28 3.24 -18.32
CA GLN A 28 -6.98 2.89 -17.09
C GLN A 28 -6.07 3.02 -15.86
N LYS A 29 -4.83 2.51 -15.92
CA LYS A 29 -3.86 2.65 -14.82
C LYS A 29 -3.54 4.11 -14.50
N ILE A 30 -3.42 4.96 -15.51
CA ILE A 30 -3.17 6.40 -15.34
C ILE A 30 -4.37 7.07 -14.67
N MET A 31 -5.59 6.80 -15.14
CA MET A 31 -6.82 7.33 -14.53
C MET A 31 -6.98 6.88 -13.07
N GLU A 32 -6.74 5.60 -12.78
CA GLU A 32 -6.78 5.05 -11.42
C GLU A 32 -5.73 5.69 -10.48
N SER A 33 -4.59 6.10 -11.03
CA SER A 33 -3.54 6.79 -10.25
C SER A 33 -3.96 8.20 -9.83
N PHE A 34 -4.75 8.90 -10.66
CA PHE A 34 -5.30 10.22 -10.36
C PHE A 34 -6.58 10.17 -9.52
N SER A 35 -7.35 9.08 -9.60
CA SER A 35 -8.55 8.87 -8.78
C SER A 35 -8.25 8.36 -7.37
N ARG A 36 -6.97 8.30 -6.96
CA ARG A 36 -6.54 8.00 -5.59
C ARG A 36 -7.00 9.10 -4.63
N GLN A 37 -8.28 9.08 -4.28
CA GLN A 37 -8.71 9.53 -2.97
C GLN A 37 -8.27 8.45 -2.00
N GLU A 38 -6.99 8.47 -1.64
CA GLU A 38 -6.46 7.71 -0.54
C GLU A 38 -7.14 8.25 0.73
N THR A 39 -8.24 7.60 1.11
CA THR A 39 -9.04 8.08 2.23
C THR A 39 -8.20 7.93 3.50
N PRO A 40 -8.04 9.02 4.27
CA PRO A 40 -7.20 8.98 5.46
C PRO A 40 -7.73 7.96 6.47
N ILE A 41 -6.83 7.38 7.24
CA ILE A 41 -7.13 6.35 8.23
C ILE A 41 -6.98 6.95 9.62
N THR A 42 -8.09 7.01 10.36
CA THR A 42 -8.07 7.36 11.77
C THR A 42 -7.63 6.16 12.60
N VAL A 43 -6.58 6.33 13.40
CA VAL A 43 -5.96 5.33 14.26
C VAL A 43 -5.77 5.87 15.68
N LEU A 44 -5.51 4.97 16.62
CA LEU A 44 -5.13 5.25 18.00
C LEU A 44 -3.62 5.18 18.15
N GLN A 45 -2.98 6.25 18.63
CA GLN A 45 -1.56 6.24 18.99
C GLN A 45 -1.34 5.68 20.40
N ASN A 46 -2.31 5.93 21.28
CA ASN A 46 -2.46 5.35 22.63
C ASN A 46 -3.97 5.27 22.95
N GLU A 47 -4.37 4.96 24.18
CA GLU A 47 -5.79 4.78 24.53
C GLU A 47 -6.64 6.06 24.37
N GLU A 48 -6.03 7.24 24.39
CA GLU A 48 -6.73 8.53 24.46
C GLU A 48 -6.60 9.35 23.17
N ASN A 49 -5.52 9.17 22.41
CA ASN A 49 -5.18 10.01 21.26
C ASN A 49 -5.51 9.35 19.92
N LEU A 50 -6.39 9.99 19.17
CA LEU A 50 -6.64 9.70 17.77
C LEU A 50 -5.69 10.48 16.88
N VAL A 51 -5.16 9.81 15.86
CA VAL A 51 -4.29 10.38 14.84
C VAL A 51 -4.83 9.99 13.47
N VAL A 52 -4.62 10.84 12.48
CA VAL A 52 -5.03 10.60 11.11
C VAL A 52 -3.78 10.33 10.28
N LEU A 53 -3.73 9.17 9.62
CA LEU A 53 -2.63 8.76 8.76
C LEU A 53 -3.07 8.72 7.31
N GLN A 54 -2.21 9.16 6.41
CA GLN A 54 -2.31 8.84 4.99
C GLN A 54 -1.82 7.42 4.72
N PRO A 55 -2.37 6.69 3.73
CA PRO A 55 -1.91 5.34 3.42
C PRO A 55 -0.42 5.24 3.09
N GLU A 56 0.19 6.29 2.54
CA GLU A 56 1.62 6.34 2.26
C GLU A 56 2.48 6.40 3.54
N GLU A 57 1.92 6.81 4.67
CA GLU A 57 2.63 6.77 5.96
C GLU A 57 2.70 5.35 6.54
N ILE A 58 1.95 4.40 5.97
CA ILE A 58 1.80 3.04 6.49
C ILE A 58 2.64 2.07 5.65
N TYR A 59 3.48 1.32 6.36
CA TYR A 59 4.39 0.33 5.78
C TYR A 59 3.75 -1.06 5.78
N MET A 60 3.03 -1.38 6.85
CA MET A 60 2.45 -2.69 7.08
C MET A 60 1.23 -2.56 7.99
N VAL A 61 0.25 -3.42 7.79
CA VAL A 61 -0.85 -3.65 8.73
C VAL A 61 -0.81 -5.10 9.16
N ARG A 62 -0.81 -5.36 10.46
CA ARG A 62 -0.79 -6.72 11.00
C ARG A 62 -1.81 -6.89 12.11
N VAL A 63 -2.48 -8.03 12.14
CA VAL A 63 -3.27 -8.46 13.31
C VAL A 63 -2.34 -9.12 14.32
N GLU A 64 -2.19 -8.50 15.49
CA GLU A 64 -1.39 -9.00 16.63
C GLU A 64 -2.31 -9.18 17.84
N ALA A 65 -2.38 -10.38 18.42
CA ALA A 65 -3.23 -10.69 19.59
C ALA A 65 -4.71 -10.24 19.48
N GLY A 66 -5.26 -10.23 18.25
CA GLY A 66 -6.64 -9.82 17.98
C GLY A 66 -6.81 -8.33 17.63
N ASP A 67 -5.76 -7.53 17.81
CA ASP A 67 -5.71 -6.11 17.48
C ASP A 67 -5.11 -5.84 16.11
N THR A 68 -5.66 -4.87 15.40
CA THR A 68 -5.16 -4.46 14.09
C THR A 68 -4.16 -3.33 14.26
N ILE A 69 -2.89 -3.61 14.00
CA ILE A 69 -1.76 -2.70 14.22
C ILE A 69 -1.24 -2.19 12.87
N LEU A 70 -1.12 -0.87 12.76
CA LEU A 70 -0.54 -0.17 11.61
C LEU A 70 0.89 0.25 11.96
N PHE A 71 1.84 -0.11 11.12
CA PHE A 71 3.26 0.17 11.29
C PHE A 71 3.62 1.32 10.38
N GLY A 72 3.98 2.46 10.95
CA GLY A 72 4.58 3.58 10.23
C GLY A 72 6.10 3.47 10.18
N LYS A 73 6.76 4.57 9.81
CA LYS A 73 8.23 4.62 9.72
C LYS A 73 8.93 4.38 11.06
N CYS A 74 8.45 5.02 12.13
CA CYS A 74 9.07 4.97 13.46
C CYS A 74 8.06 4.69 14.59
N SER A 75 6.80 4.42 14.25
CA SER A 75 5.71 4.33 15.24
C SER A 75 4.72 3.25 14.84
N LYS A 76 3.98 2.75 15.84
CA LYS A 76 2.88 1.81 15.65
C LYS A 76 1.59 2.45 16.14
N TYR A 77 0.50 2.08 15.51
CA TYR A 77 -0.83 2.61 15.81
C TYR A 77 -1.84 1.47 15.84
N ARG A 78 -2.85 1.58 16.69
CA ARG A 78 -3.96 0.61 16.74
C ARG A 78 -5.14 1.13 15.93
N SER A 79 -5.72 0.28 15.11
CA SER A 79 -6.96 0.56 14.38
C SER A 79 -8.13 -0.18 15.02
N ARG A 80 -9.29 0.47 15.05
CA ARG A 80 -10.58 -0.17 15.40
C ARG A 80 -11.15 -0.98 14.24
N LYS A 81 -10.73 -0.70 13.01
CA LYS A 81 -11.10 -1.44 11.80
C LYS A 81 -10.36 -2.76 11.72
N ARG A 82 -11.03 -3.79 11.19
CA ARG A 82 -10.46 -5.09 10.86
C ARG A 82 -9.56 -5.00 9.62
N LEU A 83 -8.68 -5.98 9.45
CA LEU A 83 -7.74 -6.06 8.34
C LEU A 83 -8.41 -5.92 6.96
N TYR A 84 -9.54 -6.61 6.72
CA TYR A 84 -10.24 -6.57 5.44
C TYR A 84 -10.88 -5.20 5.14
N GLU A 85 -11.22 -4.42 6.17
CA GLU A 85 -11.75 -3.08 6.00
C GLU A 85 -10.64 -2.11 5.61
N LEU A 86 -9.46 -2.27 6.22
CA LEU A 86 -8.26 -1.52 5.86
C LEU A 86 -7.76 -1.89 4.47
N GLU A 87 -7.81 -3.17 4.08
CA GLU A 87 -7.46 -3.62 2.73
C GLU A 87 -8.26 -2.87 1.65
N LYS A 88 -9.59 -2.74 1.84
CA LYS A 88 -10.46 -1.99 0.93
C LYS A 88 -10.13 -0.50 0.89
N GLN A 89 -9.64 0.06 2.00
CA GLN A 89 -9.36 1.49 2.13
C GLN A 89 -7.97 1.88 1.60
N LEU A 90 -6.96 1.06 1.88
CA LEU A 90 -5.56 1.27 1.54
C LEU A 90 -5.26 1.06 0.05
N GLY A 91 -6.12 0.31 -0.64
CA GLY A 91 -6.07 0.14 -2.09
C GLY A 91 -4.90 -0.70 -2.59
N LYS A 92 -4.64 -0.62 -3.91
CA LYS A 92 -3.76 -1.54 -4.65
C LYS A 92 -2.27 -1.48 -4.27
N GLN A 93 -1.85 -0.50 -3.46
CA GLN A 93 -0.46 -0.38 -2.99
C GLN A 93 -0.12 -1.44 -1.95
N PHE A 94 -1.15 -1.91 -1.25
CA PHE A 94 -1.03 -2.91 -0.22
C PHE A 94 -1.34 -4.28 -0.81
N MET A 95 -0.46 -5.22 -0.53
CA MET A 95 -0.65 -6.62 -0.87
C MET A 95 -0.84 -7.43 0.42
N GLN A 96 -1.82 -8.31 0.42
CA GLN A 96 -1.96 -9.29 1.48
C GLN A 96 -0.91 -10.39 1.30
N ILE A 97 -0.09 -10.62 2.33
CA ILE A 97 0.97 -11.65 2.32
C ILE A 97 0.69 -12.80 3.28
N SER A 98 -0.28 -12.62 4.17
CA SER A 98 -0.79 -13.64 5.08
C SER A 98 -2.23 -13.35 5.47
N LYS A 99 -2.89 -14.28 6.16
CA LYS A 99 -4.25 -14.05 6.70
C LYS A 99 -4.31 -12.84 7.66
N SER A 100 -3.18 -12.45 8.23
CA SER A 100 -3.09 -11.41 9.26
C SER A 100 -2.30 -10.18 8.81
N THR A 101 -1.72 -10.15 7.60
CA THR A 101 -0.76 -9.09 7.22
C THR A 101 -1.01 -8.54 5.83
N LEU A 102 -1.10 -7.21 5.74
CA LEU A 102 -1.00 -6.40 4.51
C LEU A 102 0.33 -5.64 4.52
N VAL A 103 0.99 -5.51 3.39
CA VAL A 103 2.26 -4.76 3.25
C VAL A 103 2.20 -3.80 2.08
N ASN A 104 2.73 -2.59 2.28
CA ASN A 104 2.93 -1.64 1.19
C ASN A 104 4.24 -1.97 0.47
N LEU A 105 4.13 -2.45 -0.76
CA LEU A 105 5.27 -2.97 -1.52
C LEU A 105 6.23 -1.86 -1.98
N SER A 106 5.80 -0.60 -1.99
CA SER A 106 6.67 0.55 -2.27
C SER A 106 7.78 0.72 -1.21
N TYR A 107 7.55 0.15 -0.02
CA TYR A 107 8.50 0.12 1.08
C TYR A 107 9.24 -1.21 1.23
N LEU A 108 9.12 -2.10 0.25
CA LEU A 108 9.96 -3.30 0.19
C LEU A 108 11.44 -2.90 0.11
N ASP A 109 12.25 -3.50 0.97
CA ASP A 109 13.70 -3.32 1.01
C ASP A 109 14.40 -4.55 0.40
N SER A 110 14.10 -5.73 0.93
CA SER A 110 14.75 -6.97 0.51
C SER A 110 13.86 -8.19 0.79
N ILE A 111 14.16 -9.30 0.11
CA ILE A 111 13.49 -10.59 0.28
C ILE A 111 14.55 -11.66 0.51
N GLU A 112 14.28 -12.55 1.45
CA GLU A 112 15.14 -13.67 1.78
C GLU A 112 14.37 -14.99 1.72
N ALA A 113 15.08 -16.08 1.46
CA ALA A 113 14.51 -17.41 1.60
C ALA A 113 14.13 -17.64 3.07
N GLY A 114 12.86 -17.97 3.31
CA GLY A 114 12.35 -18.34 4.61
C GLY A 114 12.38 -19.85 4.83
N PHE A 115 11.89 -20.28 5.99
CA PHE A 115 11.74 -21.69 6.31
C PHE A 115 10.67 -22.36 5.42
N ASN A 116 10.88 -23.64 5.09
CA ASN A 116 9.90 -24.48 4.37
C ASN A 116 9.36 -23.84 3.08
N GLY A 117 10.22 -23.17 2.31
CA GLY A 117 9.86 -22.58 1.02
C GLY A 117 9.00 -21.32 1.11
N THR A 118 8.91 -20.69 2.28
CA THR A 118 8.34 -19.33 2.42
C THR A 118 9.37 -18.27 2.01
N LEU A 119 8.91 -17.02 1.88
CA LEU A 119 9.79 -15.87 1.70
C LEU A 119 9.68 -14.95 2.90
N LEU A 120 10.81 -14.52 3.44
CA LEU A 120 10.88 -13.47 4.46
C LEU A 120 11.00 -12.13 3.74
N LEU A 121 9.99 -11.28 3.92
CA LEU A 121 9.97 -9.92 3.41
C LEU A 121 10.58 -8.97 4.46
N LYS A 122 11.41 -8.02 4.01
CA LYS A 122 11.95 -6.92 4.83
C LYS A 122 11.50 -5.58 4.26
N LEU A 123 11.04 -4.69 5.13
CA LEU A 123 10.62 -3.32 4.79
C LEU A 123 11.69 -2.31 5.17
N LYS A 124 11.68 -1.14 4.53
CA LYS A 124 12.65 -0.04 4.74
C LYS A 124 12.64 0.53 6.17
N ASN A 125 11.58 0.30 6.95
CA ASN A 125 11.53 0.65 8.38
C ASN A 125 12.06 -0.47 9.31
N GLY A 126 12.65 -1.52 8.74
CA GLY A 126 13.18 -2.68 9.46
C GLY A 126 12.13 -3.72 9.86
N CYS A 127 10.83 -3.49 9.61
CA CYS A 127 9.80 -4.50 9.83
C CYS A 127 9.98 -5.70 8.90
N LYS A 128 9.64 -6.90 9.39
CA LYS A 128 9.78 -8.14 8.64
C LYS A 128 8.56 -9.03 8.86
N ASP A 129 8.17 -9.78 7.83
CA ASP A 129 7.12 -10.80 7.92
C ASP A 129 7.31 -11.89 6.87
N TYR A 130 6.70 -13.04 7.10
CA TYR A 130 6.72 -14.16 6.16
C TYR A 130 5.52 -14.09 5.20
N VAL A 131 5.81 -14.27 3.91
CA VAL A 131 4.78 -14.52 2.91
C VAL A 131 4.32 -15.97 3.04
N SER A 132 3.06 -16.14 3.44
CA SER A 132 2.50 -17.46 3.66
C SER A 132 2.18 -18.16 2.34
N ARG A 133 2.20 -19.51 2.35
CA ARG A 133 2.05 -20.36 1.16
C ARG A 133 0.86 -20.00 0.25
N LYS A 134 -0.27 -19.61 0.84
CA LYS A 134 -1.47 -19.21 0.09
C LYS A 134 -1.23 -17.97 -0.79
N TYR A 135 -0.43 -17.01 -0.30
CA TYR A 135 -0.21 -15.71 -0.94
C TYR A 135 1.10 -15.66 -1.74
N LEU A 136 1.97 -16.66 -1.56
CA LEU A 136 3.25 -16.76 -2.25
C LEU A 136 3.16 -16.69 -3.79
N PRO A 137 2.18 -17.35 -4.47
CA PRO A 137 2.09 -17.27 -5.93
C PRO A 137 1.85 -15.85 -6.45
N GLU A 138 0.94 -15.11 -5.82
CA GLU A 138 0.63 -13.73 -6.21
C GLU A 138 1.80 -12.79 -5.91
N PHE A 139 2.46 -12.99 -4.77
CA PHE A 139 3.64 -12.24 -4.39
C PHE A 139 4.81 -12.45 -5.37
N LYS A 140 5.07 -13.69 -5.81
CA LYS A 140 6.09 -13.98 -6.83
C LYS A 140 5.77 -13.32 -8.17
N LYS A 141 4.50 -13.40 -8.60
CA LYS A 141 4.03 -12.72 -9.82
C LYS A 141 4.28 -11.21 -9.77
N TYR A 142 4.05 -10.57 -8.62
CA TYR A 142 4.34 -9.14 -8.46
C TYR A 142 5.83 -8.82 -8.65
N LEU A 143 6.72 -9.71 -8.21
CA LEU A 143 8.17 -9.55 -8.35
C LEU A 143 8.71 -9.92 -9.74
N GLY A 144 7.88 -10.47 -10.62
CA GLY A 144 8.32 -11.01 -11.90
C GLY A 144 9.08 -12.35 -11.79
N LEU A 145 8.80 -13.13 -10.74
CA LEU A 145 9.39 -14.45 -10.47
C LEU A 145 8.41 -15.62 -10.72
#